data_AF-A0A803JX12-F1
#
_entry.id   AF-A0A803JX12-F1
#
_cell.length_a   1.000
_cell.length_b   1.000
_cell.length_c   1.000
_cell.angle_alpha   90.00
_cell.angle_beta   90.00
_cell.angle_gamma   90.00
#
_symmetry.space_group_name_H-M   'P 1'
#
loop_
_entity.id
_entity.type
_entity.pdbx_description
1 polymer ?
#
loop_
_entity_poly.entity_id
_entity_poly.type
_entity_poly.pdbx_seq_one_letter_code
_entity_poly.pdbx_strand_id
1 'polypeptide(L)'
;MPRSKEIQEQMRTKVIEIYQSGKGYKAISKALGLQRTTVRAIIHKWQKHGTVVNLPRSGRPTKITPRTQRQIIREATKDPRTISKELQASLASIKVSVHDSTIRKRLGKNGLHGRFPRRKPLLSKKNIMARLNFAKKHLNDCQDF
;
A
#
# COMPACT_ATOMS: atom_id res chain seq x y z
N MET A 1 -19.80 1.67 -21.75
CA MET A 1 -20.91 1.14 -20.94
C MET A 1 -20.51 1.19 -19.47
N PRO A 2 -21.18 2.00 -18.62
CA PRO A 2 -20.96 1.96 -17.18
C PRO A 2 -21.36 0.57 -16.64
N ARG A 3 -20.66 0.08 -15.61
CA ARG A 3 -20.98 -1.22 -15.03
C ARG A 3 -22.26 -1.15 -14.20
N SER A 4 -23.06 -2.20 -14.29
CA SER A 4 -24.21 -2.41 -13.41
C SER A 4 -23.77 -2.65 -11.97
N LYS A 5 -24.68 -2.34 -11.04
CA LYS A 5 -24.49 -2.53 -9.61
C LYS A 5 -24.20 -4.00 -9.32
N GLU A 6 -23.17 -4.25 -8.52
CA GLU A 6 -22.80 -5.60 -8.10
C GLU A 6 -23.88 -6.17 -7.15
N ILE A 7 -24.15 -7.48 -7.23
CA ILE A 7 -25.08 -8.16 -6.34
C ILE A 7 -24.58 -8.04 -4.89
N GLN A 8 -25.46 -7.81 -3.92
CA GLN A 8 -25.04 -7.74 -2.51
C GLN A 8 -24.45 -9.07 -2.03
N GLU A 9 -23.49 -9.01 -1.11
CA GLU A 9 -22.81 -10.20 -0.61
C GLU A 9 -23.77 -11.20 0.03
N GLN A 10 -24.74 -10.72 0.82
CA GLN A 10 -25.79 -11.54 1.45
C GLN A 10 -26.55 -12.40 0.44
N MET A 11 -26.86 -11.85 -0.74
CA MET A 11 -27.56 -12.59 -1.80
C MET A 11 -26.68 -13.71 -2.39
N ARG A 12 -25.37 -13.51 -2.46
CA ARG A 12 -24.43 -14.53 -2.93
C ARG A 12 -24.24 -15.63 -1.89
N THR A 13 -24.26 -15.30 -0.60
CA THR A 13 -24.20 -16.29 0.49
C THR A 13 -25.43 -17.19 0.43
N LYS A 14 -26.64 -16.62 0.28
CA LYS A 14 -27.88 -17.38 0.08
C LYS A 14 -27.83 -18.31 -1.13
N VAL A 15 -27.22 -17.88 -2.25
CA VAL A 15 -26.99 -18.75 -3.42
C VAL A 15 -26.20 -20.01 -3.03
N ILE A 16 -25.15 -19.85 -2.21
CA ILE A 16 -24.27 -20.94 -1.81
C ILE A 16 -24.93 -21.84 -0.78
N GLU A 17 -25.66 -21.29 0.19
CA GLU A 17 -26.44 -22.06 1.17
C GLU A 17 -27.45 -22.99 0.46
N ILE A 18 -28.22 -22.47 -0.50
CA ILE A 18 -29.20 -23.26 -1.26
C ILE A 18 -28.50 -24.27 -2.18
N TYR A 19 -27.31 -23.95 -2.68
CA TYR A 19 -26.50 -24.89 -3.47
C TYR A 19 -25.96 -26.05 -2.61
N GLN A 20 -25.51 -25.76 -1.39
CA GLN A 20 -25.05 -26.77 -0.43
C GLN A 20 -26.20 -27.69 0.02
N SER A 21 -27.44 -27.19 0.03
CA SER A 21 -28.63 -28.02 0.26
C SER A 21 -29.01 -28.91 -0.95
N GLY A 22 -28.15 -29.03 -1.97
CA GLY A 22 -28.32 -29.93 -3.11
C GLY A 22 -29.22 -29.42 -4.24
N LYS A 23 -29.67 -28.15 -4.23
CA LYS A 23 -30.55 -27.65 -5.30
C LYS A 23 -29.77 -27.29 -6.57
N GLY A 24 -30.36 -27.60 -7.72
CA GLY A 24 -29.79 -27.27 -9.04
C GLY A 24 -29.88 -25.78 -9.39
N TYR A 25 -29.07 -25.33 -10.35
CA TYR A 25 -28.95 -23.91 -10.74
C TYR A 25 -30.28 -23.23 -11.15
N LYS A 26 -31.18 -23.97 -11.82
CA LYS A 26 -32.49 -23.45 -12.25
C LYS A 26 -33.42 -23.16 -11.06
N ALA A 27 -33.39 -24.02 -10.04
CA ALA A 27 -34.19 -23.85 -8.83
C ALA A 27 -33.70 -22.65 -8.02
N ILE A 28 -32.38 -22.48 -7.87
CA ILE A 28 -31.77 -21.33 -7.19
C ILE A 28 -32.11 -20.02 -7.90
N SER A 29 -31.98 -20.01 -9.23
CA SER A 29 -32.31 -18.86 -10.08
C SER A 29 -33.75 -18.41 -9.91
N LYS A 30 -34.71 -19.34 -9.93
CA LYS A 30 -36.14 -19.05 -9.72
C LYS A 30 -36.43 -18.59 -8.30
N ALA A 31 -35.80 -19.19 -7.29
CA ALA A 31 -36.03 -18.85 -5.88
C ALA A 31 -35.52 -17.46 -5.49
N LEU A 32 -34.41 -17.01 -6.08
CA LEU A 32 -33.77 -15.73 -5.74
C LEU A 32 -33.99 -14.63 -6.79
N GLY A 33 -34.72 -14.91 -7.88
CA GLY A 33 -34.94 -13.96 -8.98
C GLY A 33 -33.66 -13.57 -9.73
N LEU A 34 -32.60 -14.37 -9.63
CA LEU A 34 -31.30 -14.10 -10.27
C LEU A 34 -31.21 -14.82 -11.61
N GLN A 35 -30.50 -14.24 -12.58
CA GLN A 35 -30.23 -14.91 -13.84
C GLN A 35 -29.36 -16.16 -13.64
N ARG A 36 -29.68 -17.25 -14.35
CA ARG A 36 -28.98 -18.55 -14.22
C ARG A 36 -27.47 -18.45 -14.45
N THR A 37 -27.04 -17.57 -15.36
CA THR A 37 -25.62 -17.28 -15.64
C THR A 37 -24.91 -16.69 -14.43
N THR A 38 -25.58 -15.81 -13.70
CA THR A 38 -25.05 -15.20 -12.47
C THR A 38 -24.94 -16.20 -11.34
N VAL A 39 -25.95 -17.05 -11.15
CA VAL A 39 -25.90 -18.16 -10.18
C VAL A 39 -24.72 -19.09 -10.48
N ARG A 40 -24.55 -19.48 -11.75
CA ARG A 40 -23.40 -20.28 -12.20
C ARG A 40 -22.07 -19.58 -11.90
N ALA A 41 -21.95 -18.29 -12.19
CA ALA A 41 -20.72 -17.54 -11.96
C ALA A 41 -20.36 -17.44 -10.47
N ILE A 42 -21.35 -17.25 -9.59
CA ILE A 42 -21.16 -17.23 -8.13
C ILE A 42 -20.65 -18.57 -7.64
N ILE A 43 -21.30 -19.67 -8.03
CA ILE A 43 -20.93 -21.02 -7.58
C ILE A 43 -19.55 -21.43 -8.12
N HIS A 44 -19.27 -21.17 -9.40
CA HIS A 44 -17.96 -21.45 -9.99
C HIS A 44 -16.84 -20.66 -9.29
N LYS A 45 -17.07 -19.38 -8.96
CA LYS A 45 -16.11 -18.58 -8.20
C LYS A 45 -15.89 -19.16 -6.80
N TRP A 46 -16.96 -19.55 -6.11
CA TRP A 46 -16.87 -20.15 -4.79
C TRP A 46 -16.11 -21.49 -4.82
N GLN A 47 -16.38 -22.36 -5.80
CA GLN A 47 -15.64 -23.61 -5.99
C GLN A 47 -14.15 -23.37 -6.29
N LYS A 48 -13.81 -22.33 -7.07
CA LYS A 48 -12.43 -22.03 -7.45
C LYS A 48 -11.62 -21.32 -6.35
N HIS A 49 -12.25 -20.40 -5.62
CA HIS A 49 -11.55 -19.48 -4.71
C HIS A 49 -11.98 -19.62 -3.25
N GLY A 50 -12.98 -20.44 -2.93
CA GLY A 50 -13.51 -20.63 -1.58
C GLY A 50 -14.22 -19.41 -0.99
N THR A 51 -14.42 -18.33 -1.77
CA THR A 51 -14.89 -17.03 -1.24
C THR A 51 -16.12 -16.50 -1.98
N VAL A 52 -17.01 -15.88 -1.20
CA VAL A 52 -18.22 -15.22 -1.69
C VAL A 52 -17.96 -13.74 -1.99
N VAL A 53 -17.07 -13.12 -1.22
CA VAL A 53 -16.63 -11.73 -1.31
C VAL A 53 -16.01 -11.44 -2.68
N ASN A 54 -16.30 -10.29 -3.26
CA ASN A 54 -15.67 -9.89 -4.52
C ASN A 54 -14.18 -9.66 -4.34
N LEU A 55 -13.39 -10.32 -5.18
CA LEU A 55 -11.96 -10.10 -5.19
C LEU A 55 -11.66 -8.68 -5.69
N PRO A 56 -10.62 -8.03 -5.13
CA PRO A 56 -10.15 -6.77 -5.65
C PRO A 56 -9.74 -6.95 -7.11
N ARG A 57 -10.04 -5.95 -7.92
CA ARG A 57 -9.62 -5.95 -9.32
C ARG A 57 -8.11 -5.70 -9.38
N SER A 58 -7.44 -6.30 -10.35
CA SER A 58 -6.01 -6.09 -10.61
C SER A 58 -5.65 -4.60 -10.78
N GLY A 59 -6.58 -3.81 -11.32
CA GLY A 59 -6.37 -2.39 -11.58
C GLY A 59 -5.36 -2.18 -12.71
N ARG A 60 -4.94 -0.92 -12.90
CA ARG A 60 -3.95 -0.57 -13.92
C ARG A 60 -2.54 -0.88 -13.42
N PRO A 61 -1.68 -1.58 -14.20
CA PRO A 61 -0.30 -1.80 -13.83
C PRO A 61 0.43 -0.46 -13.66
N THR A 62 1.29 -0.38 -12.65
CA THR A 62 2.03 0.84 -12.36
C THR A 62 3.26 0.97 -13.26
N LYS A 63 3.54 2.18 -13.76
CA LYS A 63 4.76 2.47 -14.54
C LYS A 63 6.06 2.23 -13.76
N ILE A 64 6.04 2.46 -12.44
CA ILE A 64 7.19 2.22 -11.56
C ILE A 64 7.22 0.73 -11.24
N THR A 65 8.25 0.03 -11.72
CA THR A 65 8.49 -1.38 -11.39
C THR A 65 9.02 -1.53 -9.95
N PRO A 66 8.95 -2.72 -9.35
CA PRO A 66 9.54 -2.96 -8.03
C PRO A 66 11.05 -2.65 -7.97
N ARG A 67 11.79 -2.92 -9.05
CA ARG A 67 13.22 -2.58 -9.16
C ARG A 67 13.43 -1.07 -9.12
N THR A 68 12.69 -0.34 -9.94
CA THR A 68 12.75 1.12 -10.00
C THR A 68 12.36 1.75 -8.66
N GLN A 69 11.33 1.20 -7.99
CA GLN A 69 10.93 1.66 -6.66
C GLN A 69 12.08 1.53 -5.64
N ARG A 70 12.76 0.37 -5.59
CA ARG A 70 13.91 0.18 -4.69
C ARG A 70 15.04 1.18 -4.97
N GLN A 71 15.29 1.48 -6.24
CA GLN A 71 16.31 2.45 -6.61
C GLN A 71 15.97 3.86 -6.12
N ILE A 72 14.75 4.34 -6.36
CA ILE A 72 14.30 5.68 -5.90
C ILE A 72 14.40 5.77 -4.38
N ILE A 73 13.96 4.73 -3.66
CA ILE A 73 14.03 4.69 -2.19
C ILE A 73 15.49 4.80 -1.73
N ARG A 74 16.41 4.04 -2.36
CA ARG A 74 17.83 4.08 -2.03
C ARG A 74 18.47 5.45 -2.33
N GLU A 75 18.10 6.09 -3.43
CA GLU A 75 18.57 7.44 -3.77
C GLU A 75 18.08 8.46 -2.74
N ALA A 76 16.80 8.40 -2.37
CA ALA A 76 16.21 9.31 -1.39
C ALA A 76 16.73 9.10 0.04
N THR A 77 17.11 7.87 0.43
CA THR A 77 17.70 7.62 1.75
C THR A 77 19.19 7.96 1.81
N LYS A 78 19.90 7.85 0.69
CA LYS A 78 21.33 8.21 0.59
C LYS A 78 21.53 9.71 0.84
N ASP A 79 20.70 10.55 0.21
CA ASP A 79 20.71 11.98 0.46
C ASP A 79 19.27 12.48 0.72
N PRO A 80 18.92 12.72 2.00
CA PRO A 80 17.60 13.22 2.41
C PRO A 80 17.24 14.61 1.86
N ARG A 81 18.18 15.35 1.25
CA ARG A 81 17.92 16.66 0.64
C ARG A 81 17.53 16.59 -0.84
N THR A 82 17.59 15.39 -1.44
CA THR A 82 17.24 15.17 -2.85
C THR A 82 15.85 15.66 -3.18
N ILE A 83 15.73 16.37 -4.31
CA ILE A 83 14.46 16.94 -4.76
C ILE A 83 13.76 15.91 -5.65
N SER A 84 12.41 15.88 -5.61
CA SER A 84 11.63 14.98 -6.47
C SER A 84 11.89 15.18 -7.98
N LYS A 85 12.32 16.37 -8.40
CA LYS A 85 12.72 16.67 -9.79
C LYS A 85 14.03 15.99 -10.19
N GLU A 86 14.98 15.88 -9.26
CA GLU A 86 16.26 15.17 -9.50
C GLU A 86 16.00 13.67 -9.64
N LEU A 87 15.15 13.12 -8.78
CA LEU A 87 14.68 11.73 -8.90
C LEU A 87 13.89 11.52 -10.20
N GLN A 88 13.17 12.52 -10.68
CA GLN A 88 12.49 12.43 -11.97
C GLN A 88 13.50 12.35 -13.13
N ALA A 89 14.58 13.14 -13.07
CA ALA A 89 15.66 13.09 -14.06
C ALA A 89 16.41 11.75 -14.02
N SER A 90 16.68 11.20 -12.83
CA SER A 90 17.31 9.87 -12.68
C SER A 90 16.43 8.74 -13.22
N LEU A 91 15.11 8.88 -13.17
CA LEU A 91 14.19 7.93 -13.78
C LEU A 91 14.07 8.09 -15.29
N ALA A 92 14.15 9.31 -15.81
CA ALA A 92 14.12 9.59 -17.23
C ALA A 92 15.30 8.93 -17.97
N SER A 93 16.49 8.89 -17.36
CA SER A 93 17.66 8.19 -17.92
C SER A 93 17.45 6.68 -18.04
N ILE A 94 16.61 6.10 -17.19
CA ILE A 94 16.22 4.67 -17.22
C ILE A 94 14.96 4.45 -18.08
N LYS A 95 14.56 5.44 -18.89
CA LYS A 95 13.36 5.42 -19.74
C LYS A 95 12.05 5.27 -18.96
N VAL A 96 12.03 5.60 -17.67
CA VAL A 96 10.81 5.61 -16.84
C VAL A 96 10.28 7.05 -16.75
N SER A 97 9.34 7.39 -17.63
CA SER A 97 8.68 8.69 -17.61
C SER A 97 7.50 8.73 -16.64
N VAL A 98 7.70 9.44 -15.53
CA VAL A 98 6.71 9.70 -14.48
C VAL A 98 6.78 11.16 -14.04
N HIS A 99 5.67 11.69 -13.55
CA HIS A 99 5.61 13.04 -12.97
C HIS A 99 6.14 13.04 -11.52
N ASP A 100 6.72 14.14 -11.06
CA ASP A 100 7.31 14.28 -9.72
C ASP A 100 6.31 13.94 -8.59
N SER A 101 5.04 14.29 -8.77
CA SER A 101 3.94 13.97 -7.84
C SER A 101 3.74 12.47 -7.65
N THR A 102 3.99 11.66 -8.69
CA THR A 102 3.92 10.19 -8.61
C THR A 102 5.07 9.65 -7.76
N ILE A 103 6.25 10.25 -7.88
CA ILE A 103 7.45 9.91 -7.08
C ILE A 103 7.17 10.25 -5.61
N ARG A 104 6.69 11.46 -5.31
CA ARG A 104 6.32 11.88 -3.94
C ARG A 104 5.28 10.96 -3.29
N LYS A 105 4.20 10.63 -4.01
CA LYS A 105 3.19 9.67 -3.54
C LYS A 105 3.79 8.29 -3.27
N ARG A 106 4.71 7.84 -4.13
CA ARG A 106 5.39 6.56 -3.94
C ARG A 106 6.29 6.59 -2.71
N LEU A 107 7.07 7.64 -2.51
CA LEU A 107 7.93 7.79 -1.32
C LEU A 107 7.10 7.85 -0.03
N GLY A 108 6.02 8.63 -0.02
CA GLY A 108 5.12 8.70 1.14
C GLY A 108 4.46 7.37 1.49
N LYS A 109 4.10 6.55 0.50
CA LYS A 109 3.63 5.16 0.76
C LYS A 109 4.68 4.26 1.42
N ASN A 110 5.96 4.61 1.32
CA ASN A 110 7.07 3.91 1.98
C ASN A 110 7.56 4.67 3.23
N GLY A 111 6.79 5.62 3.76
CA GLY A 111 7.12 6.38 4.97
C GLY A 111 8.18 7.47 4.79
N LEU A 112 8.65 7.72 3.56
CA LEU A 112 9.60 8.78 3.27
C LEU A 112 8.87 10.08 2.97
N HIS A 113 9.08 11.07 3.83
CA HIS A 113 8.47 12.39 3.72
C HIS A 113 9.52 13.48 3.74
N GLY A 114 9.29 14.54 2.95
CA GLY A 114 10.08 15.77 3.05
C GLY A 114 9.94 16.38 4.45
N ARG A 115 11.09 16.68 5.07
CA ARG A 115 11.19 17.33 6.38
C ARG A 115 12.35 18.32 6.34
N PHE A 116 12.24 19.39 7.12
CA PHE A 116 13.33 20.33 7.32
C PHE A 116 14.22 19.86 8.49
N PRO A 117 15.55 19.82 8.33
CA PRO A 117 16.44 19.52 9.44
C PRO A 117 16.38 20.64 10.48
N ARG A 118 16.38 20.28 11.77
CA ARG A 118 16.46 21.26 12.86
C ARG A 118 17.83 21.94 12.86
N ARG A 119 17.86 23.25 13.08
CA ARG A 119 19.10 24.00 13.31
C ARG A 119 19.75 23.50 14.61
N LYS A 120 21.02 23.15 14.56
CA LYS A 120 21.82 22.70 15.72
C LYS A 120 23.14 23.47 15.75
N PRO A 121 23.68 23.80 16.94
CA PRO A 121 25.01 24.39 17.04
C PRO A 121 26.07 23.41 16.51
N LEU A 122 27.12 23.95 15.89
CA LEU A 122 28.28 23.16 15.48
C LEU A 122 29.10 22.83 16.74
N LEU A 123 29.21 21.54 17.06
CA LEU A 123 29.97 21.06 18.21
C LEU A 123 31.30 20.48 17.75
N SER A 124 32.39 20.84 18.44
CA SER A 124 33.68 20.19 18.27
C SER A 124 33.64 18.76 18.81
N LYS A 125 34.51 17.88 18.30
CA LYS A 125 34.62 16.49 18.79
C LYS A 125 34.91 16.44 20.30
N LYS A 126 35.75 17.36 20.80
CA LYS A 126 36.06 17.50 22.24
C LYS A 126 34.79 17.80 23.05
N ASN A 127 33.97 18.75 22.60
CA ASN A 127 32.76 19.13 23.30
C ASN A 127 31.71 18.02 23.27
N ILE A 128 31.61 17.26 22.18
CA ILE A 128 30.72 16.09 22.09
C ILE A 128 31.12 15.04 23.13
N MET A 129 32.41 14.71 23.23
CA MET A 129 32.90 13.72 24.21
C MET A 129 32.70 14.19 25.64
N ALA A 130 33.02 15.46 25.95
CA ALA A 130 32.83 16.01 27.29
C ALA A 130 31.36 15.96 27.72
N ARG A 131 30.43 16.35 26.83
CA ARG A 131 28.99 16.28 27.10
C ARG A 131 28.50 14.85 27.30
N LEU A 132 29.01 13.91 26.51
CA LEU A 132 28.66 12.50 26.63
C LEU A 132 29.17 11.89 27.95
N ASN A 133 30.41 12.20 28.34
CA ASN A 133 30.98 11.75 29.61
C ASN A 133 30.23 12.34 30.81
N PHE A 134 29.89 13.63 30.75
CA PHE A 134 29.06 14.28 31.76
C PHE A 134 27.70 13.59 31.90
N ALA A 135 26.99 13.39 30.79
CA ALA A 135 25.68 12.73 30.80
C ALA A 135 25.73 11.29 31.33
N LYS A 136 26.81 10.54 31.05
CA LYS A 136 27.02 9.21 31.60
C LYS A 136 27.32 9.22 33.10
N LYS A 137 28.14 10.17 33.56
CA LYS A 137 28.54 10.28 34.97
C LYS A 137 27.35 10.61 35.87
N HIS A 138 26.47 11.49 35.40
CA HIS A 138 25.32 12.02 36.14
C HIS A 138 23.99 11.36 35.74
N LEU A 139 24.02 10.13 35.20
CA LEU A 139 22.82 9.43 34.74
C LEU A 139 21.88 9.06 35.90
N ASN A 140 22.47 8.72 37.06
CA ASN A 140 21.76 8.20 38.24
C ASN A 140 21.74 9.20 39.40
N ASP A 141 22.16 10.43 39.15
CA ASP A 141 22.11 11.47 40.17
C ASP A 141 20.64 11.82 40.41
N CYS A 142 20.22 11.86 41.66
CA CYS A 142 18.90 12.38 42.01
C CYS A 142 18.83 13.83 41.52
N GLN A 143 17.97 14.11 40.54
CA GLN A 143 17.59 15.48 40.22
C GLN A 143 16.66 15.98 41.32
N ASP A 144 17.22 16.66 42.31
CA ASP A 144 16.43 17.48 43.21
C ASP A 144 15.92 18.70 42.41
N PHE A 145 14.61 18.73 42.17
CA PHE A 145 13.89 19.82 41.50
C PHE A 145 13.33 20.81 42.51
#